data_AF-A0A8J3S5M9-F1
#
_entry.id   AF-A0A8J3S5M9-F1
#
_cell.length_a   1.000
_cell.length_b   1.000
_cell.length_c   1.000
_cell.angle_alpha   90.00
_cell.angle_beta   90.00
_cell.angle_gamma   90.00
#
_symmetry.space_group_name_H-M   'P 1'
#
loop_
_entity.id
_entity.type
_entity.pdbx_description
1 polymer ?
#
loop_
_entity_poly.entity_id
_entity_poly.type
_entity_poly.pdbx_seq_one_letter_code
_entity_poly.pdbx_strand_id
1 'polypeptide(L)'
;MDMRVIESSWQYTATDLGQLTPEHQEKILEALEASATLRSSTARDEHGQAMRTITLVEYTSPLGIPRRAVVHHAMEGSEIVDFDDDAEAEAHYETEVRAIATAAGEPAWDECDVAGLALIPYTWTRFTRSPEGEWQLAERGCGRLGEEIDDRWARVNTVAEAADVLLDVAADRQGRDNVDAALCAAIGSPAPEAADAVRIEVTGDDGHGEHTTVVQRKVPLHTPTDQEIADFRQMMQRIDDAQRREAEEEFYAYSD
;
A
#
# COMPACT_ATOMS: atom_id res chain seq x y z
N MET A 1 -3.96 15.84 -33.50
CA MET A 1 -3.54 17.24 -33.75
C MET A 1 -2.88 17.62 -32.45
N ASP A 2 -1.64 18.08 -32.48
CA ASP A 2 -0.73 18.03 -31.32
C ASP A 2 -1.31 18.59 -30.01
N MET A 3 -0.97 17.92 -28.90
CA MET A 3 -1.04 18.39 -27.51
C MET A 3 -0.70 19.89 -27.39
N ARG A 4 -1.50 20.67 -26.66
CA ARG A 4 -1.28 22.12 -26.48
C ARG A 4 -1.28 22.49 -25.01
N VAL A 5 -0.24 23.20 -24.58
CA VAL A 5 -0.20 23.82 -23.25
C VAL A 5 -1.02 25.11 -23.29
N ILE A 6 -2.18 25.12 -22.64
CA ILE A 6 -3.10 26.27 -22.60
C ILE A 6 -2.63 27.29 -21.57
N GLU A 7 -2.22 26.83 -20.40
CA GLU A 7 -1.71 27.65 -19.32
C GLU A 7 -0.59 26.86 -18.65
N SER A 8 0.52 27.51 -18.28
CA SER A 8 1.58 26.85 -17.52
C SER A 8 2.43 27.89 -16.81
N SER A 9 2.81 27.59 -15.58
CA SER A 9 3.84 28.31 -14.84
C SER A 9 5.26 27.82 -15.14
N TRP A 10 5.39 26.71 -15.88
CA TRP A 10 6.65 25.97 -16.05
C TRP A 10 7.12 25.91 -17.52
N GLN A 11 6.21 26.08 -18.47
CA GLN A 11 6.48 25.92 -19.90
C GLN A 11 5.87 27.04 -20.75
N TYR A 12 6.35 27.20 -21.98
CA TYR A 12 5.75 28.12 -22.94
C TYR A 12 4.35 27.64 -23.36
N THR A 13 3.39 28.56 -23.36
CA THR A 13 2.01 28.28 -23.74
C THR A 13 1.81 28.31 -25.26
N ALA A 14 0.69 27.75 -25.73
CA ALA A 14 0.27 27.84 -27.13
C ALA A 14 0.16 29.29 -27.61
N THR A 15 -0.16 30.23 -26.71
CA THR A 15 -0.20 31.67 -27.02
C THR A 15 1.21 32.24 -27.19
N ASP A 16 2.16 31.87 -26.34
CA ASP A 16 3.58 32.29 -26.46
C ASP A 16 4.20 31.79 -27.77
N LEU A 17 3.80 30.59 -28.20
CA LEU A 17 4.27 29.95 -29.43
C LEU A 17 3.51 30.43 -30.69
N GLY A 18 2.51 31.32 -30.55
CA GLY A 18 1.71 31.83 -31.66
C GLY A 18 0.75 30.81 -32.30
N GLN A 19 0.47 29.72 -31.60
CA GLN A 19 -0.45 28.65 -32.02
C GLN A 19 -1.91 28.96 -31.66
N LEU A 20 -2.10 29.82 -30.65
CA LEU A 20 -3.40 30.24 -30.15
C LEU A 20 -3.42 31.77 -29.95
N THR A 21 -4.56 32.40 -30.17
CA THR A 21 -4.74 33.82 -29.80
C THR A 21 -5.12 33.93 -28.32
N PRO A 22 -4.74 35.02 -27.62
CA PRO A 22 -5.14 35.23 -26.22
C PRO A 22 -6.66 35.14 -26.01
N GLU A 23 -7.44 35.69 -26.95
CA GLU A 23 -8.90 35.66 -26.92
C GLU A 23 -9.48 34.24 -27.04
N HIS A 24 -8.79 33.33 -27.73
CA HIS A 24 -9.22 31.94 -27.83
C HIS A 24 -8.82 31.16 -26.58
N GLN A 25 -7.63 31.43 -26.03
CA GLN A 25 -7.17 30.88 -24.76
C GLN A 25 -8.17 31.17 -23.63
N GLU A 26 -8.58 32.44 -23.48
CA GLU A 26 -9.55 32.86 -22.46
C GLU A 26 -10.87 32.09 -22.58
N LYS A 27 -11.40 31.92 -23.80
CA LYS A 27 -12.62 31.14 -24.02
C LYS A 27 -12.45 29.65 -23.71
N ILE A 28 -11.26 29.08 -23.89
CA ILE A 28 -10.97 27.70 -23.48
C ILE A 28 -10.98 27.61 -21.96
N LEU A 29 -10.36 28.57 -21.26
CA LEU A 29 -10.35 28.62 -19.80
C LEU A 29 -11.77 28.75 -19.23
N GLU A 30 -12.59 29.65 -19.78
CA GLU A 30 -14.02 29.76 -19.41
C GLU A 30 -14.79 28.44 -19.63
N ALA A 31 -14.50 27.73 -20.73
CA ALA A 31 -15.12 26.43 -21.00
C ALA A 31 -14.66 25.33 -20.03
N LEU A 32 -13.42 25.40 -19.56
CA LEU A 32 -12.87 24.49 -18.55
C LEU A 32 -13.47 24.76 -17.16
N GLU A 33 -13.78 26.01 -16.80
CA GLU A 33 -14.47 26.31 -15.53
C GLU A 33 -15.88 25.70 -15.48
N ALA A 34 -16.55 25.56 -16.63
CA ALA A 34 -17.86 24.92 -16.75
C ALA A 34 -17.80 23.41 -17.04
N SER A 35 -16.61 22.81 -17.02
CA SER A 35 -16.37 21.43 -17.46
C SER A 35 -16.78 20.38 -16.42
N ALA A 36 -16.85 19.12 -16.86
CA ALA A 36 -17.06 17.98 -16.00
C ALA A 36 -15.72 17.31 -15.66
N THR A 37 -15.45 17.13 -14.36
CA THR A 37 -14.35 16.30 -13.88
C THR A 37 -14.63 14.83 -14.18
N LEU A 38 -13.71 14.17 -14.90
CA LEU A 38 -13.77 12.73 -15.16
C LEU A 38 -13.02 11.93 -14.11
N ARG A 39 -11.78 12.32 -13.84
CA ARG A 39 -10.84 11.65 -12.92
C ARG A 39 -10.05 12.72 -12.16
N SER A 40 -9.67 12.44 -10.92
CA SER A 40 -8.82 13.34 -10.14
C SER A 40 -7.96 12.54 -9.18
N SER A 41 -6.71 12.97 -9.04
CA SER A 41 -5.76 12.50 -8.04
C SER A 41 -5.35 13.71 -7.20
N THR A 42 -5.38 13.57 -5.87
CA THR A 42 -5.04 14.64 -4.92
C THR A 42 -4.07 14.15 -3.84
N ALA A 43 -3.00 14.92 -3.68
CA ALA A 43 -1.99 14.82 -2.64
C ALA A 43 -2.23 15.91 -1.61
N ARG A 44 -2.28 15.59 -0.32
CA ARG A 44 -2.43 16.56 0.77
C ARG A 44 -1.20 16.54 1.68
N ASP A 45 -0.99 17.65 2.38
CA ASP A 45 0.02 17.74 3.43
C ASP A 45 -0.48 17.16 4.77
N GLU A 46 0.38 17.20 5.78
CA GLU A 46 0.07 16.78 7.16
C GLU A 46 -1.08 17.58 7.82
N HIS A 47 -1.51 18.68 7.21
CA HIS A 47 -2.64 19.51 7.67
C HIS A 47 -3.91 19.28 6.83
N GLY A 48 -3.88 18.34 5.89
CA GLY A 48 -5.00 18.00 5.01
C GLY A 48 -5.23 19.01 3.88
N GLN A 49 -4.30 19.94 3.64
CA GLN A 49 -4.37 20.90 2.55
C GLN A 49 -3.86 20.25 1.26
N ALA A 50 -4.59 20.41 0.15
CA ALA A 50 -4.15 19.90 -1.14
C ALA A 50 -2.84 20.57 -1.56
N MET A 51 -1.76 19.79 -1.62
CA MET A 51 -0.47 20.24 -2.13
C MET A 51 -0.38 20.10 -3.64
N ARG A 52 -0.96 19.03 -4.19
CA ARG A 52 -1.04 18.78 -5.62
C ARG A 52 -2.37 18.14 -5.99
N THR A 53 -2.93 18.57 -7.11
CA THR A 53 -4.10 17.96 -7.73
C THR A 53 -3.84 17.83 -9.21
N ILE A 54 -4.01 16.62 -9.76
CA ILE A 54 -4.08 16.41 -11.20
C ILE A 54 -5.50 15.96 -11.51
N THR A 55 -6.13 16.62 -12.47
CA THR A 55 -7.52 16.36 -12.85
C THR A 55 -7.63 16.20 -14.35
N LEU A 56 -8.29 15.14 -14.79
CA LEU A 56 -8.72 14.97 -16.17
C LEU A 56 -10.15 15.52 -16.31
N VAL A 57 -10.34 16.48 -17.20
CA VAL A 57 -11.64 17.12 -17.45
C VAL A 57 -12.06 16.94 -18.90
N GLU A 58 -13.38 16.83 -19.11
CA GLU A 58 -14.01 16.87 -20.43
C GLU A 58 -14.73 18.21 -20.61
N TYR A 59 -14.46 18.89 -21.73
CA TYR A 59 -15.05 20.19 -22.03
C TYR A 59 -15.40 20.32 -23.51
N THR A 60 -16.29 21.27 -23.83
CA THR A 60 -16.58 21.63 -25.21
C THR A 60 -15.79 22.87 -25.59
N SER A 61 -14.92 22.76 -26.59
CA SER A 61 -14.13 23.90 -27.07
C SER A 61 -15.01 25.03 -27.60
N PRO A 62 -14.49 26.27 -27.73
CA PRO A 62 -15.24 27.40 -28.29
C PRO A 62 -15.74 27.20 -29.73
N LEU A 63 -15.23 26.18 -30.42
CA LEU A 63 -15.65 25.75 -31.76
C LEU A 63 -16.76 24.69 -31.73
N GLY A 64 -17.24 24.29 -30.56
CA GLY A 64 -18.26 23.25 -30.38
C GLY A 64 -17.73 21.82 -30.48
N ILE A 65 -16.42 21.62 -30.43
CA ILE A 65 -15.77 20.30 -30.53
C ILE A 65 -15.47 19.78 -29.12
N PRO A 66 -15.88 18.54 -28.76
CA PRO A 66 -15.49 17.90 -27.51
C PRO A 66 -13.98 17.74 -27.42
N ARG A 67 -13.40 18.04 -26.26
CA ARG A 67 -11.97 17.95 -25.97
C ARG A 67 -11.77 17.53 -24.52
N ARG A 68 -10.55 17.11 -24.22
CA ARG A 68 -10.13 16.85 -22.84
C ARG A 68 -8.94 17.72 -22.47
N ALA A 69 -8.83 18.01 -21.19
CA ALA A 69 -7.65 18.65 -20.64
C ALA A 69 -7.19 17.95 -19.38
N VAL A 70 -5.88 17.93 -19.17
CA VAL A 70 -5.26 17.58 -17.90
C VAL A 70 -4.89 18.88 -17.21
N VAL A 71 -5.48 19.09 -16.03
CA VAL A 71 -5.27 20.26 -15.18
C VAL A 71 -4.43 19.83 -13.99
N HIS A 72 -3.23 20.36 -13.88
CA HIS A 72 -2.31 20.16 -12.77
C HIS A 72 -2.26 21.44 -11.93
N HIS A 73 -2.63 21.35 -10.67
CA HIS A 73 -2.42 22.39 -9.66
C HIS A 73 -1.41 21.90 -8.62
N ALA A 74 -0.40 22.71 -8.35
CA ALA A 74 0.56 22.50 -7.29
C ALA A 74 0.82 23.82 -6.54
N MET A 75 1.44 23.77 -5.36
CA MET A 75 1.78 24.99 -4.62
C MET A 75 2.72 25.92 -5.40
N GLU A 76 3.60 25.35 -6.23
CA GLU A 76 4.58 26.09 -7.02
C GLU A 76 4.06 26.59 -8.38
N GLY A 77 2.83 26.25 -8.77
CA GLY A 77 2.23 26.68 -10.03
C GLY A 77 1.13 25.76 -10.54
N SER A 78 0.62 26.08 -11.72
CA SER A 78 -0.37 25.27 -12.42
C SER A 78 -0.02 25.07 -13.88
N GLU A 79 -0.56 24.02 -14.47
CA GLU A 79 -0.51 23.73 -15.89
C GLU A 79 -1.82 23.14 -16.38
N ILE A 80 -2.22 23.52 -17.58
CA ILE A 80 -3.38 23.01 -18.29
C ILE A 80 -2.92 22.56 -19.66
N VAL A 81 -3.03 21.27 -19.92
CA VAL A 81 -2.69 20.67 -21.21
C VAL A 81 -3.96 20.18 -21.89
N ASP A 82 -4.20 20.66 -23.10
CA ASP A 82 -5.35 20.36 -23.94
C ASP A 82 -5.01 19.29 -24.99
N PHE A 83 -5.96 18.37 -25.20
CA PHE A 83 -5.85 17.23 -26.10
C PHE A 83 -7.07 17.16 -27.02
N ASP A 84 -6.84 16.76 -28.28
CA ASP A 84 -7.92 16.41 -29.22
C ASP A 84 -8.22 14.90 -29.27
N ASP A 85 -7.36 14.08 -28.66
CA ASP A 85 -7.50 12.64 -28.55
C ASP A 85 -7.68 12.19 -27.08
N ASP A 86 -8.71 11.40 -26.85
CA ASP A 86 -9.08 10.93 -25.51
C ASP A 86 -8.02 10.00 -24.92
N ALA A 87 -7.42 9.12 -25.73
CA ALA A 87 -6.44 8.15 -25.25
C ALA A 87 -5.10 8.83 -24.91
N GLU A 88 -4.70 9.85 -25.68
CA GLU A 88 -3.53 10.67 -25.35
C GLU A 88 -3.73 11.44 -24.03
N ALA A 89 -4.92 12.00 -23.79
CA ALA A 89 -5.22 12.70 -22.54
C ALA A 89 -5.15 11.76 -21.31
N GLU A 90 -5.74 10.57 -21.42
CA GLU A 90 -5.70 9.54 -20.36
C GLU A 90 -4.26 9.07 -20.10
N ALA A 91 -3.50 8.79 -21.16
CA ALA A 91 -2.11 8.38 -21.03
C ALA A 91 -1.23 9.47 -20.41
N HIS A 92 -1.46 10.74 -20.77
CA HIS A 92 -0.74 11.87 -20.19
C HIS A 92 -1.07 12.04 -18.71
N TYR A 93 -2.36 11.98 -18.34
CA TYR A 93 -2.82 12.00 -16.95
C TYR A 93 -2.09 10.95 -16.09
N GLU A 94 -2.12 9.68 -16.51
CA GLU A 94 -1.47 8.61 -15.74
C GLU A 94 0.06 8.76 -15.70
N THR A 95 0.66 9.26 -16.77
CA THR A 95 2.10 9.52 -16.84
C THR A 95 2.51 10.59 -15.83
N GLU A 96 1.80 11.71 -15.77
CA GLU A 96 2.07 12.81 -14.85
C GLU A 96 1.93 12.37 -13.39
N VAL A 97 0.82 11.68 -13.05
CA VAL A 97 0.58 11.19 -11.69
C VAL A 97 1.71 10.22 -11.26
N ARG A 98 2.15 9.32 -12.15
CA ARG A 98 3.27 8.40 -11.89
C ARG A 98 4.62 9.09 -11.80
N ALA A 99 4.89 10.06 -12.68
CA ALA A 99 6.15 10.80 -12.69
C ALA A 99 6.33 11.56 -11.38
N ILE A 100 5.28 12.26 -10.92
CA ILE A 100 5.29 12.97 -9.64
C ILE A 100 5.45 12.01 -8.47
N ALA A 101 4.70 10.90 -8.44
CA ALA A 101 4.84 9.89 -7.40
C ALA A 101 6.28 9.34 -7.30
N THR A 102 6.93 9.14 -8.46
CA THR A 102 8.32 8.65 -8.51
C THR A 102 9.31 9.70 -8.00
N ALA A 103 9.14 10.98 -8.37
CA ALA A 103 10.02 12.06 -7.96
C ALA A 103 9.93 12.38 -6.46
N ALA A 104 8.75 12.17 -5.86
CA ALA A 104 8.49 12.48 -4.45
C ALA A 104 9.04 11.44 -3.45
N GLY A 105 9.46 10.26 -3.91
CA GLY A 105 10.17 9.26 -3.08
C GLY A 105 9.31 8.27 -2.29
N GLU A 106 8.02 8.53 -2.10
CA GLU A 106 6.95 7.57 -1.74
C GLU A 106 5.65 8.12 -2.35
N PRO A 107 4.58 7.33 -2.53
CA PRO A 107 3.39 7.83 -3.20
C PRO A 107 2.77 8.96 -2.38
N ALA A 108 2.89 10.17 -2.90
CA ALA A 108 2.43 11.40 -2.28
C ALA A 108 0.91 11.58 -2.34
N TRP A 109 0.18 10.53 -2.73
CA TRP A 109 -1.24 10.61 -3.05
C TRP A 109 -2.07 10.00 -1.93
N ASP A 110 -2.86 10.84 -1.27
CA ASP A 110 -3.86 10.39 -0.30
C ASP A 110 -5.11 9.85 -1.00
N GLU A 111 -5.41 10.39 -2.19
CA GLU A 111 -6.49 9.94 -3.07
C GLU A 111 -5.97 9.91 -4.50
N CYS A 112 -6.03 8.74 -5.14
CA CYS A 112 -5.60 8.58 -6.52
C CYS A 112 -6.34 7.41 -7.16
N ASP A 113 -6.82 7.64 -8.36
CA ASP A 113 -7.53 6.68 -9.19
C ASP A 113 -6.58 5.84 -10.07
N VAL A 114 -5.28 6.14 -10.04
CA VAL A 114 -4.24 5.36 -10.71
C VAL A 114 -3.83 4.20 -9.80
N ALA A 115 -4.04 2.98 -10.31
CA ALA A 115 -3.77 1.77 -9.56
C ALA A 115 -2.33 1.70 -9.01
N GLY A 116 -2.23 1.44 -7.70
CA GLY A 116 -0.98 1.28 -6.97
C GLY A 116 -0.26 2.58 -6.60
N LEU A 117 -0.92 3.75 -6.67
CA LEU A 117 -0.34 5.05 -6.29
C LEU A 117 -1.03 5.71 -5.09
N ALA A 118 -2.32 5.50 -4.83
CA ALA A 118 -2.93 5.95 -3.58
C ALA A 118 -2.49 5.00 -2.46
N LEU A 119 -1.72 5.49 -1.48
CA LEU A 119 -1.34 4.68 -0.32
C LEU A 119 -1.97 5.21 0.97
N ILE A 120 -3.23 4.86 1.16
CA ILE A 120 -4.01 5.21 2.35
C ILE A 120 -3.45 4.46 3.58
N PRO A 121 -3.05 5.14 4.66
CA PRO A 121 -2.51 4.49 5.83
C PRO A 121 -3.60 3.72 6.61
N TYR A 122 -3.20 2.61 7.20
CA TYR A 122 -4.01 1.87 8.18
C TYR A 122 -3.16 1.39 9.35
N THR A 123 -3.81 1.12 10.47
CA THR A 123 -3.23 0.47 11.64
C THR A 123 -3.88 -0.88 11.84
N TRP A 124 -3.14 -1.84 12.39
CA TRP A 124 -3.67 -3.17 12.65
C TRP A 124 -3.20 -3.73 13.98
N THR A 125 -4.03 -4.60 14.55
CA THR A 125 -3.77 -5.32 15.79
C THR A 125 -4.05 -6.81 15.60
N ARG A 126 -3.11 -7.66 16.01
CA ARG A 126 -3.24 -9.11 16.02
C ARG A 126 -3.46 -9.62 17.43
N PHE A 127 -4.46 -10.48 17.59
CA PHE A 127 -4.74 -11.20 18.80
C PHE A 127 -4.65 -12.71 18.55
N THR A 128 -4.22 -13.46 19.56
CA THR A 128 -4.25 -14.92 19.58
C THR A 128 -5.18 -15.39 20.69
N ARG A 129 -5.81 -16.55 20.52
CA ARG A 129 -6.68 -17.15 21.53
C ARG A 129 -6.04 -18.38 22.13
N SER A 130 -5.92 -18.42 23.45
CA SER A 130 -5.44 -19.61 24.16
C SER A 130 -6.44 -20.77 24.03
N PRO A 131 -6.00 -22.04 24.21
CA PRO A 131 -6.91 -23.19 24.23
C PRO A 131 -8.01 -23.11 25.30
N GLU A 132 -7.79 -22.34 26.37
CA GLU A 132 -8.76 -22.04 27.43
C GLU A 132 -9.81 -21.00 27.01
N GLY A 133 -9.60 -20.33 25.87
CA GLY A 133 -10.55 -19.40 25.25
C GLY A 133 -10.26 -17.92 25.50
N GLU A 134 -9.16 -17.57 26.16
CA GLU A 134 -8.79 -16.19 26.43
C GLU A 134 -8.08 -15.56 25.23
N TRP A 135 -8.48 -14.34 24.86
CA TRP A 135 -7.81 -13.56 23.81
C TRP A 135 -6.72 -12.69 24.40
N GLN A 136 -5.55 -12.71 23.79
CA GLN A 136 -4.42 -11.87 24.17
C GLN A 136 -3.87 -11.11 22.98
N LEU A 137 -3.38 -9.90 23.25
CA LEU A 137 -2.70 -9.08 22.26
C LEU A 137 -1.36 -9.74 21.92
N ALA A 138 -1.19 -10.08 20.64
CA ALA A 138 0.05 -10.67 20.15
C ALA A 138 0.95 -9.63 19.47
N GLU A 139 0.37 -8.72 18.69
CA GLU A 139 1.16 -7.78 17.88
C GLU A 139 0.35 -6.56 17.44
N ARG A 140 1.04 -5.48 17.10
CA ARG A 140 0.49 -4.30 16.44
C ARG A 140 1.42 -3.87 15.31
N GLY A 141 0.84 -3.26 14.29
CA GLY A 141 1.59 -2.62 13.24
C GLY A 141 0.77 -1.57 12.50
N CYS A 142 1.40 -1.01 11.47
CA CYS A 142 0.78 -0.16 10.48
C CYS A 142 1.18 -0.65 9.09
N GLY A 143 0.48 -0.17 8.08
CA GLY A 143 0.78 -0.38 6.67
C GLY A 143 0.00 0.63 5.83
N ARG A 144 0.09 0.53 4.51
CA ARG A 144 -0.74 1.33 3.61
C ARG A 144 -1.47 0.46 2.60
N LEU A 145 -2.69 0.85 2.26
CA LEU A 145 -3.45 0.22 1.16
C LEU A 145 -2.65 0.40 -0.13
N GLY A 146 -2.60 -0.63 -0.98
CA GLY A 146 -1.80 -0.66 -2.20
C GLY A 146 -0.37 -1.16 -2.03
N GLU A 147 0.12 -1.31 -0.78
CA GLU A 147 1.42 -1.93 -0.49
C GLU A 147 1.36 -3.47 -0.51
N GLU A 148 2.54 -4.07 -0.59
CA GLU A 148 2.74 -5.51 -0.42
C GLU A 148 2.78 -5.87 1.08
N ILE A 149 2.15 -6.99 1.46
CA ILE A 149 2.11 -7.46 2.84
C ILE A 149 2.81 -8.82 2.92
N ASP A 150 3.95 -8.88 3.64
CA ASP A 150 4.71 -10.12 3.92
C ASP A 150 5.02 -10.96 2.66
N ASP A 151 5.59 -10.30 1.63
CA ASP A 151 5.90 -10.87 0.31
C ASP A 151 4.69 -11.50 -0.43
N ARG A 152 3.46 -11.19 0.02
CA ARG A 152 2.23 -11.54 -0.67
C ARG A 152 1.78 -10.35 -1.50
N TRP A 153 1.88 -10.50 -2.82
CA TRP A 153 1.28 -9.60 -3.80
C TRP A 153 -0.25 -9.59 -3.68
N ALA A 154 -0.78 -8.81 -2.74
CA ALA A 154 -2.21 -8.63 -2.56
C ALA A 154 -2.72 -7.25 -2.98
N ARG A 155 -1.87 -6.21 -3.03
CA ARG A 155 -2.24 -4.81 -3.40
C ARG A 155 -3.65 -4.45 -2.88
N VAL A 156 -3.82 -4.56 -1.56
CA VAL A 156 -5.12 -4.42 -0.91
C VAL A 156 -5.61 -2.98 -1.04
N ASN A 157 -6.83 -2.77 -1.55
CA ASN A 157 -7.37 -1.44 -1.82
C ASN A 157 -8.43 -1.01 -0.79
N THR A 158 -8.80 -1.90 0.13
CA THR A 158 -9.78 -1.62 1.19
C THR A 158 -9.26 -2.09 2.55
N VAL A 159 -9.81 -1.52 3.63
CA VAL A 159 -9.51 -1.97 5.00
C VAL A 159 -9.90 -3.43 5.19
N ALA A 160 -10.98 -3.88 4.55
CA ALA A 160 -11.44 -5.26 4.62
C ALA A 160 -10.48 -6.24 3.93
N GLU A 161 -9.99 -5.90 2.74
CA GLU A 161 -8.99 -6.71 2.03
C GLU A 161 -7.68 -6.80 2.83
N ALA A 162 -7.23 -5.68 3.43
CA ALA A 162 -6.07 -5.67 4.31
C ALA A 162 -6.25 -6.61 5.51
N ALA A 163 -7.44 -6.61 6.12
CA ALA A 163 -7.76 -7.48 7.26
C ALA A 163 -7.69 -8.97 6.88
N ASP A 164 -8.25 -9.36 5.74
CA ASP A 164 -8.23 -10.75 5.27
C ASP A 164 -6.81 -11.25 4.96
N VAL A 165 -6.00 -10.43 4.30
CA VAL A 165 -4.60 -10.79 3.99
C VAL A 165 -3.76 -10.92 5.25
N LEU A 166 -3.90 -9.96 6.18
CA LEU A 166 -3.22 -10.04 7.48
C LEU A 166 -3.69 -11.26 8.29
N LEU A 167 -4.96 -11.67 8.17
CA LEU A 167 -5.47 -12.86 8.81
C LEU A 167 -4.85 -14.14 8.24
N ASP A 168 -4.67 -14.22 6.92
CA ASP A 168 -3.99 -15.34 6.27
C ASP A 168 -2.54 -15.46 6.75
N VAL A 169 -1.80 -14.35 6.73
CA VAL A 169 -0.41 -14.29 7.22
C VAL A 169 -0.32 -14.71 8.69
N ALA A 170 -1.21 -14.17 9.52
CA ALA A 170 -1.24 -14.47 10.95
C ALA A 170 -1.60 -15.94 11.22
N ALA A 171 -2.53 -16.52 10.47
CA ALA A 171 -2.92 -17.92 10.61
C ALA A 171 -1.80 -18.87 10.21
N ASP A 172 -1.07 -18.58 9.13
CA ASP A 172 0.05 -19.40 8.66
C ASP A 172 1.24 -19.33 9.64
N ARG A 173 1.50 -18.14 10.20
CA ARG A 173 2.49 -17.98 11.27
C ARG A 173 2.10 -18.77 12.51
N GLN A 174 0.86 -18.61 12.98
CA GLN A 174 0.39 -19.33 14.17
C GLN A 174 0.36 -20.85 13.97
N GLY A 175 0.05 -21.33 12.76
CA GLY A 175 0.11 -22.76 12.43
C GLY A 175 1.51 -23.33 12.62
N ARG A 176 2.55 -22.59 12.21
CA ARG A 176 3.96 -22.96 12.45
C ARG A 176 4.30 -22.91 13.94
N ASP A 177 3.92 -21.83 14.62
CA ASP A 177 4.14 -21.66 16.07
C ASP A 177 3.49 -22.81 16.87
N ASN A 178 2.31 -23.29 16.46
CA ASN A 178 1.63 -24.42 17.09
C ASN A 178 2.37 -25.76 16.90
N VAL A 179 3.02 -25.97 15.75
CA VAL A 179 3.86 -27.15 15.51
C VAL A 179 5.08 -27.13 16.44
N ASP A 180 5.76 -25.99 16.48
CA ASP A 180 6.95 -25.80 17.32
C ASP A 180 6.61 -25.93 18.81
N ALA A 181 5.50 -25.33 19.26
CA ALA A 181 5.01 -25.47 20.63
C ALA A 181 4.79 -26.94 21.01
N ALA A 182 4.15 -27.72 20.12
CA ALA A 182 3.82 -29.11 20.40
C ALA A 182 5.08 -30.00 20.42
N LEU A 183 6.05 -29.76 19.52
CA LEU A 183 7.32 -30.48 19.50
C LEU A 183 8.18 -30.18 20.75
N CYS A 184 8.29 -28.91 21.13
CA CYS A 184 8.99 -28.50 22.36
C CYS A 184 8.37 -29.15 23.61
N ALA A 185 7.03 -29.12 23.72
CA ALA A 185 6.32 -29.76 24.82
C ALA A 185 6.57 -31.28 24.87
N ALA A 186 6.58 -31.96 23.72
CA ALA A 186 6.80 -33.40 23.63
C ALA A 186 8.22 -33.85 24.06
N ILE A 187 9.20 -32.95 24.00
CA ILE A 187 10.58 -33.23 24.45
C ILE A 187 10.90 -32.63 25.84
N GLY A 188 9.93 -31.98 26.49
CA GLY A 188 10.11 -31.34 27.79
C GLY A 188 10.95 -30.06 27.75
N SER A 189 11.02 -29.41 26.59
CA SER A 189 11.68 -28.11 26.40
C SER A 189 10.69 -26.96 26.64
N PRO A 190 11.15 -25.76 27.04
CA PRO A 190 10.33 -24.57 27.00
C PRO A 190 9.70 -24.40 25.60
N ALA A 191 8.38 -24.20 25.58
CA ALA A 191 7.60 -24.07 24.36
C ALA A 191 7.03 -22.64 24.26
N PRO A 192 6.91 -22.07 23.04
CA PRO A 192 6.06 -20.91 22.82
C PRO A 192 4.61 -21.24 23.17
N GLU A 193 3.81 -20.21 23.45
CA GLU A 193 2.38 -20.39 23.71
C GLU A 193 1.65 -20.83 22.45
N ALA A 194 0.92 -21.95 22.57
CA ALA A 194 0.04 -22.41 21.50
C ALA A 194 -1.27 -21.60 21.50
N ALA A 195 -1.82 -21.36 20.32
CA ALA A 195 -3.10 -20.67 20.17
C ALA A 195 -4.03 -21.39 19.19
N ASP A 196 -5.32 -21.46 19.54
CA ASP A 196 -6.33 -22.19 18.76
C ASP A 196 -7.11 -21.28 17.78
N ALA A 197 -6.86 -19.97 17.83
CA ALA A 197 -7.41 -18.98 16.91
C ALA A 197 -6.55 -17.71 16.83
N VAL A 198 -6.71 -16.99 15.73
CA VAL A 198 -6.16 -15.65 15.49
C VAL A 198 -7.28 -14.68 15.13
N ARG A 199 -7.15 -13.41 15.55
CA ARG A 199 -8.05 -12.31 15.20
C ARG A 199 -7.21 -11.11 14.75
N ILE A 200 -7.62 -10.48 13.67
CA ILE A 200 -7.05 -9.24 13.16
C ILE A 200 -8.11 -8.16 13.24
N GLU A 201 -7.69 -6.99 13.73
CA GLU A 201 -8.46 -5.75 13.71
C GLU A 201 -7.66 -4.74 12.89
N VAL A 202 -8.25 -4.19 11.83
CA VAL A 202 -7.62 -3.17 10.98
C VAL A 202 -8.47 -1.91 11.01
N THR A 203 -7.85 -0.77 11.27
CA THR A 203 -8.49 0.55 11.28
C THR A 203 -7.82 1.45 10.25
N GLY A 204 -8.61 2.04 9.37
CA GLY A 204 -8.17 2.98 8.34
C GLY A 204 -9.36 3.67 7.67
N ASP A 205 -9.09 4.53 6.69
CA ASP A 205 -10.11 5.26 5.91
C ASP A 205 -9.88 5.01 4.41
N ASP A 206 -10.53 4.00 3.84
CA ASP A 206 -10.43 3.66 2.40
C ASP A 206 -11.31 4.51 1.49
N GLY A 207 -11.65 5.74 1.89
CA GLY A 207 -12.51 6.65 1.13
C GLY A 207 -14.00 6.59 1.54
N HIS A 208 -14.31 5.87 2.62
CA HIS A 208 -15.66 5.76 3.20
C HIS A 208 -15.75 6.28 4.64
N GLY A 209 -14.70 6.96 5.12
CA GLY A 209 -14.55 7.37 6.50
C GLY A 209 -13.84 6.31 7.32
N GLU A 210 -13.18 6.77 8.40
CA GLU A 210 -12.47 5.89 9.33
C GLU A 210 -13.41 4.81 9.87
N HIS A 211 -13.01 3.56 9.68
CA HIS A 211 -13.73 2.41 10.20
C HIS A 211 -12.76 1.28 10.55
N THR A 212 -13.27 0.34 11.37
CA THR A 212 -12.52 -0.84 11.80
C THR A 212 -13.15 -2.10 11.23
N THR A 213 -12.35 -2.91 10.54
CA THR A 213 -12.72 -4.27 10.13
C THR A 213 -12.10 -5.29 11.08
N VAL A 214 -12.90 -6.24 11.53
CA VAL A 214 -12.49 -7.31 12.46
C VAL A 214 -12.75 -8.67 11.82
N VAL A 215 -11.70 -9.47 11.67
CA VAL A 215 -11.76 -10.82 11.09
C VAL A 215 -11.04 -11.82 12.00
N GLN A 216 -11.47 -13.08 11.98
CA GLN A 216 -10.90 -14.12 12.84
C GLN A 216 -10.93 -15.50 12.19
N ARG A 217 -9.99 -16.36 12.58
CA ARG A 217 -9.86 -17.74 12.07
C ARG A 217 -9.40 -18.69 13.17
N LYS A 218 -9.98 -19.89 13.18
CA LYS A 218 -9.46 -20.99 13.99
C LYS A 218 -8.18 -21.55 13.38
N VAL A 219 -7.19 -21.81 14.22
CA VAL A 219 -5.92 -22.43 13.82
C VAL A 219 -5.83 -23.76 14.57
N PRO A 220 -5.68 -24.90 13.86
CA PRO A 220 -5.62 -26.19 14.53
C PRO A 220 -4.37 -26.28 15.41
N LEU A 221 -4.54 -26.88 16.59
CA LEU A 221 -3.41 -27.30 17.43
C LEU A 221 -2.74 -28.53 16.81
N HIS A 222 -1.42 -28.61 16.89
CA HIS A 222 -0.67 -29.75 16.38
C HIS A 222 -0.58 -30.87 17.42
N THR A 223 -0.71 -32.12 16.97
CA THR A 223 -0.40 -33.31 17.77
C THR A 223 0.74 -34.03 17.09
N PRO A 224 1.97 -33.97 17.62
CA PRO A 224 3.13 -34.51 16.95
C PRO A 224 3.12 -36.04 16.98
N THR A 225 3.58 -36.63 15.90
CA THR A 225 3.81 -38.07 15.76
C THR A 225 5.13 -38.48 16.41
N ASP A 226 5.28 -39.76 16.76
CA ASP A 226 6.53 -40.30 17.32
C ASP A 226 7.74 -40.03 16.40
N GLN A 227 7.53 -40.06 15.08
CA GLN A 227 8.56 -39.78 14.09
C GLN A 227 8.99 -38.31 14.11
N GLU A 228 8.04 -37.36 14.12
CA GLU A 228 8.35 -35.93 14.20
C GLU A 228 9.10 -35.58 15.50
N ILE A 229 8.71 -36.20 16.62
CA ILE A 229 9.42 -36.03 17.90
C ILE A 229 10.85 -36.55 17.81
N ALA A 230 11.06 -37.73 17.19
CA ALA A 230 12.38 -38.30 17.00
C ALA A 230 13.28 -37.42 16.11
N ASP A 231 12.74 -36.94 15.00
CA ASP A 231 13.44 -36.05 14.06
C ASP A 231 13.80 -34.72 14.72
N PHE A 232 12.87 -34.14 15.48
CA PHE A 232 13.10 -32.90 16.22
C PHE A 232 14.17 -33.06 17.31
N ARG A 233 14.17 -34.16 18.08
CA ARG A 233 15.24 -34.47 19.04
C ARG A 233 16.60 -34.57 18.36
N GLN A 234 16.65 -35.24 17.20
CA GLN A 234 17.89 -35.39 16.45
C GLN A 234 18.38 -34.04 15.92
N MET A 235 17.47 -33.17 15.45
CA MET A 235 17.79 -31.81 15.03
C MET A 235 18.38 -31.00 16.18
N MET A 236 17.71 -30.99 17.34
CA MET A 236 18.18 -30.27 18.54
C MET A 236 19.56 -30.75 18.99
N GLN A 237 19.81 -32.05 18.96
CA GLN A 237 21.13 -32.61 19.31
C GLN A 237 22.23 -32.15 18.33
N ARG A 238 21.93 -32.06 17.02
CA ARG A 238 22.90 -31.54 16.04
C ARG A 238 23.21 -30.07 16.27
N ILE A 239 22.20 -29.27 16.65
CA ILE A 239 22.38 -27.84 16.96
C ILE A 239 23.27 -27.69 18.21
N ASP A 240 22.99 -28.45 19.28
CA ASP A 240 23.81 -28.44 20.51
C ASP A 240 25.27 -28.86 20.24
N ASP A 241 25.48 -29.94 19.48
CA ASP A 241 26.82 -30.38 19.10
C ASP A 241 27.56 -29.35 18.23
N ALA A 242 26.85 -28.62 17.37
CA ALA A 242 27.44 -27.55 16.55
C ALA A 242 27.83 -26.35 17.40
N GLN A 243 26.94 -25.90 18.30
CA GLN A 243 27.20 -24.79 19.23
C GLN A 243 28.36 -25.10 20.18
N ARG A 244 28.45 -26.34 20.68
CA ARG A 244 29.58 -26.75 21.52
C ARG A 244 30.90 -26.69 20.75
N ARG A 245 30.92 -27.13 19.50
CA ARG A 245 32.12 -27.08 18.65
C ARG A 245 32.54 -25.63 18.37
N GLU A 246 31.60 -24.76 18.04
CA GLU A 246 31.86 -23.34 17.80
C GLU A 246 32.41 -22.66 19.06
N ALA A 247 31.82 -22.92 20.23
CA ALA A 247 32.31 -22.41 21.51
C ALA A 247 33.71 -22.94 21.88
N GLU A 248 34.01 -24.21 21.58
CA GLU A 248 35.35 -24.78 21.75
C GLU A 248 36.37 -24.10 20.82
N GLU A 249 36.03 -23.90 19.53
CA GLU A 249 36.88 -23.23 18.55
C GLU A 249 37.15 -21.76 18.93
N GLU A 250 36.13 -21.02 19.38
CA GLU A 250 36.30 -19.65 19.89
C GLU A 250 37.18 -19.62 21.14
N PHE A 251 36.96 -20.52 22.10
CA PHE A 251 37.78 -20.60 23.31
C PHE A 251 39.26 -20.82 22.99
N TYR A 252 39.57 -21.71 22.03
CA TYR A 252 40.95 -21.93 21.60
C TYR A 252 41.53 -20.78 20.77
N ALA A 253 40.72 -20.05 20.01
CA ALA A 253 41.18 -18.88 19.25
C ALA A 253 41.55 -17.67 20.12
N TYR A 254 41.00 -17.57 21.33
CA TYR A 254 41.30 -16.50 22.31
C TYR A 254 42.25 -16.92 23.45
N SER A 255 42.82 -18.13 23.36
CA SER A 255 43.75 -18.68 24.36
C SER A 255 45.23 -18.54 23.99
N ASP A 256 45.54 -17.99 22.80
CA ASP A 256 46.88 -17.59 22.32
C ASP A 256 47.10 -16.07 22.47
#